data_AF-A0A0F9A7G8-F1
#
_entry.id   AF-A0A0F9A7G8-F1
#
_cell.length_a   1.000
_cell.length_b   1.000
_cell.length_c   1.000
_cell.angle_alpha   90.00
_cell.angle_beta   90.00
_cell.angle_gamma   90.00
#
_symmetry.space_group_name_H-M   'P 1'
#
loop_
_entity.id
_entity.type
_entity.pdbx_description
1 polymer ?
#
loop_
_entity_poly.entity_id
_entity_poly.type
_entity_poly.pdbx_seq_one_letter_code
_entity_poly.pdbx_strand_id
1 'polypeptide(L)'
;MARTRKKVTPETAIKGSVKQYLQIKGWFIFAILQGLGAKRGIADFYVIKDGRSIWMEIKTPTGKQTDHQIQFQADIEEHGGEYMVVRDVQELIDINL
;
A
#
# COMPACT_ATOMS: atom_id res chain seq x y z
N MET A 1 -23.50 -23.78 -6.19
CA MET A 1 -22.32 -24.18 -5.41
C MET A 1 -22.01 -23.08 -4.41
N ALA A 2 -21.93 -23.39 -3.10
CA ALA A 2 -21.60 -22.40 -2.09
C ALA A 2 -20.13 -22.01 -2.22
N ARG A 3 -19.85 -20.73 -2.47
CA ARG A 3 -18.48 -20.21 -2.58
C ARG A 3 -17.85 -20.20 -1.19
N THR A 4 -16.89 -21.09 -0.93
CA THR A 4 -16.16 -21.14 0.33
C THR A 4 -15.54 -19.77 0.63
N ARG A 5 -15.79 -19.20 1.81
CA ARG A 5 -15.27 -17.89 2.20
C ARG A 5 -13.74 -17.97 2.28
N LYS A 6 -13.04 -17.32 1.35
CA LYS A 6 -11.57 -17.32 1.28
C LYS A 6 -11.02 -16.75 2.59
N LYS A 7 -10.11 -17.48 3.25
CA LYS A 7 -9.45 -17.05 4.50
C LYS A 7 -8.69 -15.75 4.22
N VAL A 8 -8.95 -14.72 5.02
CA VAL A 8 -8.26 -13.42 4.93
C VAL A 8 -6.82 -13.61 5.38
N THR A 9 -5.85 -13.14 4.59
CA THR A 9 -4.44 -13.17 4.99
C THR A 9 -4.13 -12.03 5.96
N PRO A 10 -3.09 -12.13 6.80
CA PRO A 10 -2.68 -11.02 7.67
C PRO A 10 -2.40 -9.73 6.91
N GLU A 11 -1.75 -9.82 5.75
CA GLU A 11 -1.47 -8.66 4.89
C GLU A 11 -2.76 -8.01 4.37
N THR A 12 -3.75 -8.82 3.98
CA THR A 12 -5.07 -8.30 3.58
C THR A 12 -5.78 -7.59 4.74
N ALA A 13 -5.63 -8.08 5.98
CA ALA A 13 -6.20 -7.42 7.15
C ALA A 13 -5.53 -6.07 7.42
N ILE A 14 -4.19 -6.02 7.42
CA ILE A 14 -3.41 -4.78 7.58
C ILE A 14 -3.77 -3.77 6.49
N LYS A 15 -3.82 -4.21 5.22
CA LYS A 15 -4.22 -3.36 4.07
C LYS A 15 -5.60 -2.74 4.29
N GLY A 16 -6.53 -3.49 4.86
CA GLY A 16 -7.86 -3.00 5.23
C GLY A 16 -7.81 -1.92 6.31
N SER A 17 -7.07 -2.16 7.40
CA SER A 17 -6.92 -1.22 8.51
C SER A 17 -6.23 0.09 8.07
N VAL A 18 -5.15 -0.02 7.28
CA VAL A 18 -4.44 1.14 6.71
C VAL A 18 -5.37 1.97 5.82
N LYS A 19 -6.14 1.32 4.94
CA LYS A 19 -7.12 2.00 4.10
C LYS A 19 -8.15 2.76 4.94
N GLN A 20 -8.71 2.11 5.96
CA GLN A 20 -9.71 2.74 6.83
C GLN A 20 -9.13 3.95 7.58
N TYR A 21 -7.91 3.83 8.12
CA TYR A 21 -7.23 4.92 8.79
C TYR A 21 -7.04 6.13 7.85
N LEU A 22 -6.48 5.91 6.66
CA LEU A 22 -6.24 6.96 5.68
C LEU A 22 -7.53 7.65 5.22
N GLN A 23 -8.63 6.90 5.09
CA GLN A 23 -9.96 7.46 4.80
C GLN A 23 -10.45 8.39 5.92
N ILE A 24 -10.32 7.96 7.18
CA ILE A 24 -10.68 8.79 8.35
C ILE A 24 -9.84 10.07 8.38
N LYS A 25 -8.57 9.98 8.00
CA LYS A 25 -7.62 11.11 7.95
C LYS A 25 -7.79 12.00 6.70
N GLY A 26 -8.73 11.68 5.82
CA GLY A 26 -9.09 12.50 4.66
C GLY A 26 -8.17 12.35 3.46
N TRP A 27 -7.39 11.27 3.36
CA TRP A 27 -6.60 10.97 2.17
C TRP A 27 -7.50 10.44 1.05
N PHE A 28 -7.28 10.91 -0.18
CA PHE A 28 -7.81 10.22 -1.35
C PHE A 28 -6.95 8.99 -1.64
N ILE A 29 -7.59 7.82 -1.80
CA ILE A 29 -6.90 6.53 -1.95
C ILE A 29 -7.28 5.90 -3.28
N PHE A 30 -6.29 5.71 -4.14
CA PHE A 30 -6.39 4.88 -5.33
C PHE A 30 -5.82 3.49 -5.04
N ALA A 31 -6.71 2.51 -4.85
CA ALA A 31 -6.32 1.13 -4.59
C ALA A 31 -5.99 0.39 -5.87
N ILE A 32 -4.77 -0.15 -5.95
CA ILE A 32 -4.23 -0.74 -7.16
C ILE A 32 -4.50 -2.25 -7.14
N LEU A 33 -5.12 -2.73 -8.22
CA LEU A 33 -5.36 -4.15 -8.45
C LEU A 33 -4.30 -4.67 -9.40
N GLN A 34 -3.65 -5.76 -9.02
CA GLN A 34 -2.72 -6.48 -9.90
C GLN A 34 -3.54 -7.22 -10.97
N GLY A 35 -3.11 -7.14 -12.23
CA GLY A 35 -3.82 -7.77 -13.34
C GLY A 35 -3.28 -7.33 -14.70
N LEU A 36 -4.07 -7.55 -15.75
CA LEU A 36 -3.72 -7.20 -17.12
C LEU A 36 -3.44 -5.68 -17.21
N GLY A 37 -2.23 -5.32 -17.64
CA GLY A 37 -1.79 -3.93 -17.81
C GLY A 37 -1.20 -3.27 -16.55
N ALA A 38 -1.22 -3.92 -15.39
CA ALA A 38 -0.55 -3.39 -14.20
C ALA A 38 0.98 -3.55 -14.33
N LYS A 39 1.75 -2.49 -14.00
CA LYS A 39 3.21 -2.60 -13.89
C LYS A 39 3.53 -3.62 -12.80
N ARG A 40 4.30 -4.65 -13.12
CA ARG A 40 4.70 -5.67 -12.14
C ARG A 40 5.47 -5.00 -10.99
N GLY A 41 5.08 -5.31 -9.76
CA GLY A 41 5.68 -4.72 -8.56
C GLY A 41 5.12 -3.35 -8.18
N ILE A 42 4.12 -2.81 -8.91
CA ILE A 42 3.42 -1.59 -8.50
C ILE A 42 2.86 -1.74 -7.09
N ALA A 43 2.97 -0.65 -6.31
CA ALA A 43 2.53 -0.58 -4.93
C ALA A 43 1.03 -0.90 -4.75
N ASP A 44 0.63 -1.16 -3.52
CA ASP A 44 -0.77 -1.45 -3.17
C ASP A 44 -1.70 -0.24 -3.29
N PHE A 45 -1.22 0.93 -2.88
CA PHE A 45 -1.96 2.18 -2.88
C PHE A 45 -1.15 3.30 -3.51
N TYR A 46 -1.86 4.21 -4.18
CA TYR A 46 -1.42 5.58 -4.39
C TYR A 46 -2.36 6.48 -3.59
N VAL A 47 -1.82 7.33 -2.72
CA VAL A 47 -2.61 8.22 -1.88
C VAL A 47 -2.19 9.67 -2.07
N ILE A 48 -3.15 10.58 -2.01
CA ILE A 48 -2.89 12.01 -2.16
C ILE A 48 -3.77 12.83 -1.21
N LYS A 49 -3.15 13.85 -0.60
CA LYS A 49 -3.82 14.83 0.25
C LYS A 49 -3.00 16.12 0.27
N ASP A 50 -3.68 17.27 0.15
CA ASP A 50 -3.06 18.60 0.23
C ASP A 50 -1.81 18.76 -0.65
N GLY A 51 -1.82 18.16 -1.85
CA GLY A 51 -0.71 18.18 -2.82
C GLY A 51 0.41 17.16 -2.57
N ARG A 52 0.45 16.48 -1.42
CA ARG A 52 1.40 15.40 -1.13
C ARG A 52 0.88 14.07 -1.66
N SER A 53 1.71 13.37 -2.44
CA SER A 53 1.37 12.09 -3.07
C SER A 53 2.35 11.00 -2.63
N ILE A 54 1.83 9.85 -2.21
CA ILE A 54 2.63 8.75 -1.65
C ILE A 54 2.21 7.42 -2.28
N TRP A 55 3.19 6.65 -2.76
CA TRP A 55 3.02 5.25 -3.12
C TRP A 55 3.23 4.38 -1.87
N MET A 56 2.26 3.54 -1.53
CA MET A 56 2.32 2.69 -0.33
C MET A 56 2.24 1.22 -0.67
N GLU A 57 3.21 0.46 -0.18
CA GLU A 57 3.26 -1.01 -0.26
C GLU A 57 3.00 -1.60 1.12
N ILE A 58 2.02 -2.48 1.23
CA ILE A 58 1.63 -3.09 2.50
C ILE A 58 2.37 -4.41 2.68
N LYS A 59 3.03 -4.57 3.83
CA LYS A 59 3.65 -5.83 4.22
C LYS A 59 3.23 -6.24 5.61
N THR A 60 3.27 -7.54 5.88
CA THR A 60 3.26 -8.01 7.27
C THR A 60 4.55 -7.58 8.00
N PRO A 61 4.63 -7.69 9.33
CA PRO A 61 5.85 -7.34 10.08
C PRO A 61 7.12 -8.04 9.57
N THR A 62 7.00 -9.27 9.07
CA THR A 62 8.12 -10.05 8.51
C THR A 62 8.10 -10.12 6.98
N GLY A 63 7.07 -9.56 6.33
CA GLY A 63 6.91 -9.57 4.88
C GLY A 63 8.01 -8.74 4.22
N LYS A 64 8.58 -9.25 3.13
CA LYS A 64 9.61 -8.56 2.35
C LYS A 64 9.05 -8.10 1.03
N GLN A 65 9.55 -6.98 0.52
CA GLN A 65 9.35 -6.62 -0.87
C GLN A 65 10.00 -7.67 -1.77
N THR A 66 9.35 -7.94 -2.90
CA THR A 66 9.96 -8.70 -4.00
C THR A 66 10.93 -7.82 -4.77
N ASP A 67 11.83 -8.42 -5.56
CA ASP A 67 12.79 -7.65 -6.38
C ASP A 67 12.11 -6.63 -7.30
N HIS A 68 10.93 -6.98 -7.84
CA HIS A 68 10.14 -6.04 -8.66
C HIS A 68 9.54 -4.88 -7.87
N GLN A 69 9.21 -5.10 -6.60
CA GLN A 69 8.69 -4.04 -5.72
C GLN A 69 9.84 -3.11 -5.28
N ILE A 70 11.02 -3.66 -5.03
CA ILE A 70 12.23 -2.89 -4.76
C ILE A 70 12.58 -2.03 -5.97
N GLN A 71 12.56 -2.60 -7.18
CA GLN A 71 12.79 -1.82 -8.41
C GLN A 71 11.72 -0.75 -8.60
N PHE A 72 10.44 -1.07 -8.36
CA PHE A 72 9.36 -0.08 -8.48
C PHE A 72 9.55 1.08 -7.48
N GLN A 73 9.92 0.78 -6.23
CA GLN A 73 10.27 1.82 -5.25
C GLN A 73 11.42 2.70 -5.77
N ALA A 74 12.52 2.08 -6.21
CA ALA A 74 13.68 2.81 -6.71
C ALA A 74 13.31 3.70 -7.91
N ASP A 75 12.53 3.20 -8.86
CA ASP A 75 12.03 3.98 -10.00
C ASP A 75 11.23 5.21 -9.53
N ILE A 76 10.35 5.06 -8.54
CA ILE A 76 9.54 6.18 -7.99
C ILE A 76 10.44 7.22 -7.32
N GLU A 77 11.34 6.78 -6.44
CA GLU A 77 12.22 7.65 -5.68
C GLU A 77 13.22 8.39 -6.59
N GLU A 78 13.78 7.72 -7.61
CA GLU A 78 14.66 8.31 -8.61
C GLU A 78 13.98 9.46 -9.39
N HIS A 79 12.68 9.36 -9.62
CA HIS A 79 11.88 10.40 -10.28
C HIS A 79 11.30 11.44 -9.29
N GLY A 80 11.76 11.44 -8.03
CA GLY A 80 11.36 12.39 -6.99
C GLY A 80 10.00 12.12 -6.35
N GLY A 81 9.43 10.94 -6.55
CA GLY A 81 8.20 10.51 -5.90
C GLY A 81 8.43 10.00 -4.48
N GLU A 82 7.39 10.07 -3.64
CA GLU A 82 7.43 9.52 -2.29
C GLU A 82 6.92 8.07 -2.29
N TYR A 83 7.67 7.18 -1.62
CA TYR A 83 7.32 5.78 -1.45
C TYR A 83 7.43 5.36 0.02
N MET A 84 6.52 4.51 0.48
CA MET A 84 6.51 4.01 1.86
C MET A 84 6.14 2.52 1.90
N VAL A 85 6.90 1.74 2.65
CA VAL A 85 6.51 0.38 3.03
C VAL A 85 5.81 0.45 4.39
N VAL A 86 4.52 0.11 4.43
CA VAL A 86 3.70 0.22 5.65
C VAL A 86 3.47 -1.16 6.23
N ARG A 87 3.82 -1.35 7.50
CA ARG A 87 3.70 -2.65 8.17
C ARG A 87 2.55 -2.75 9.15
N ASP A 88 2.07 -1.61 9.63
CA ASP A 88 0.94 -1.49 10.53
C ASP A 88 0.37 -0.06 10.50
N VAL A 89 -0.86 0.11 11.01
CA VAL A 89 -1.47 1.44 11.17
C VAL A 89 -0.72 2.31 12.18
N GLN A 90 -0.10 1.72 13.21
CA GLN A 90 0.62 2.47 14.24
C GLN A 90 1.76 3.31 13.64
N GLU A 91 2.46 2.79 12.63
CA GLU A 91 3.53 3.51 11.93
C GLU A 91 3.02 4.83 11.31
N LEU A 92 1.81 4.81 10.74
CA LEU A 92 1.17 6.01 10.17
C LEU A 92 0.76 7.02 11.25
N ILE A 93 0.30 6.51 12.40
CA ILE A 93 -0.06 7.35 13.55
C ILE A 93 1.19 8.05 14.11
N ASP A 94 2.30 7.32 14.25
CA ASP A 94 3.53 7.82 14.86
C ASP A 94 4.16 8.95 14.04
N ILE A 95 4.05 8.88 12.71
CA ILE A 95 4.51 9.94 11.80
C ILE A 95 3.45 11.01 11.51
N ASN A 96 2.28 10.91 12.15
CA ASN A 96 1.11 11.79 11.98
C ASN A 96 0.69 11.97 10.51
N LEU A 97 0.59 10.86 9.77
CA LEU A 97 0.08 10.84 8.40
C LEU A 97 -1.44 11.04 8.34
#